data_AF-A0A662HMD3-F1
#
_entry.id   AF-A0A662HMD3-F1
#
_cell.length_a   1.000
_cell.length_b   1.000
_cell.length_c   1.000
_cell.angle_alpha   90.00
_cell.angle_beta   90.00
_cell.angle_gamma   90.00
#
_symmetry.space_group_name_H-M   'P 1'
#
loop_
_entity.id
_entity.type
_entity.pdbx_description
1 polymer ?
#
loop_
_entity_poly.entity_id
_entity_poly.type
_entity_poly.pdbx_seq_one_letter_code
_entity_poly.pdbx_strand_id
1 'polypeptide(L)'
;RRKELEFLKNMLTEDEWDKILLPIIIELNPSYGEGAAIVRGEMEVKVVAKVLGLDIKEGVKEIIIYRPQIGVLREKLRTVTQIAFSLKSIMT
;
A
#
# COMPACT_ATOMS: atom_id res chain seq x y z
N ARG A 1 2.52 15.40 -3.94
CA ARG A 1 1.29 15.33 -4.78
C ARG A 1 1.59 15.14 -6.27
N ARG A 2 1.81 16.16 -7.13
CA ARG A 2 2.02 15.91 -8.59
C ARG A 2 3.16 14.91 -8.87
N LYS A 3 4.32 15.06 -8.21
CA LYS A 3 5.45 14.13 -8.36
C LYS A 3 5.14 12.67 -7.98
N GLU A 4 4.30 12.45 -6.96
CA GLU A 4 3.91 11.10 -6.52
C GLU A 4 2.92 10.47 -7.50
N LEU A 5 2.00 11.25 -8.07
CA LEU A 5 1.11 10.78 -9.12
C LEU A 5 1.88 10.43 -10.40
N GLU A 6 2.86 11.25 -10.80
CA GLU A 6 3.74 10.91 -11.93
C GLU A 6 4.58 9.66 -11.65
N PHE A 7 5.03 9.48 -10.40
CA PHE A 7 5.70 8.26 -9.99
C PHE A 7 4.78 7.02 -10.08
N LEU A 8 3.51 7.13 -9.68
CA LEU A 8 2.51 6.07 -9.88
C LEU A 8 2.27 5.76 -11.36
N LYS A 9 2.11 6.79 -12.20
CA LYS A 9 1.92 6.62 -13.65
C LYS A 9 3.07 5.86 -14.30
N ASN A 10 4.32 6.11 -13.87
CA ASN A 10 5.47 5.38 -14.40
C ASN A 10 5.53 3.91 -13.96
N MET A 11 4.78 3.52 -12.93
CA MET A 11 4.71 2.13 -12.46
C MET A 11 3.53 1.34 -13.03
N LEU A 12 2.54 2.01 -13.62
CA LEU A 12 1.28 1.45 -14.08
C LEU A 12 1.10 1.71 -15.58
N THR A 13 0.45 0.79 -16.30
CA THR A 13 0.04 1.06 -17.69
C THR A 13 -1.14 2.04 -17.73
N GLU A 14 -1.38 2.68 -18.88
CA GLU A 14 -2.47 3.67 -19.00
C GLU A 14 -3.85 3.08 -18.68
N ASP A 15 -4.09 1.82 -19.06
CA ASP A 15 -5.35 1.10 -18.76
C ASP A 15 -5.50 0.72 -17.28
N GLU A 16 -4.44 0.91 -16.48
CA GLU A 16 -4.43 0.66 -15.04
C GLU A 16 -4.67 1.93 -14.21
N TRP A 17 -4.56 3.11 -14.82
CA TRP A 17 -4.65 4.38 -14.08
C TRP A 17 -6.01 4.59 -13.42
N ASP A 18 -7.10 4.15 -14.07
CA ASP A 18 -8.46 4.28 -13.52
C ASP A 18 -8.84 3.12 -12.59
N LYS A 19 -7.99 2.08 -12.47
CA LYS A 19 -8.23 0.91 -11.63
C LYS A 19 -7.72 1.08 -10.20
N ILE A 20 -6.75 1.97 -9.98
CA ILE A 20 -6.17 2.21 -8.66
C ILE A 20 -7.03 3.19 -7.85
N LEU A 21 -7.35 2.82 -6.62
CA LEU A 21 -8.08 3.67 -5.69
C LEU A 21 -7.11 4.45 -4.82
N LEU A 22 -7.23 5.78 -4.86
CA LEU A 22 -6.42 6.69 -4.05
C LEU A 22 -7.25 7.33 -2.92
N PRO A 23 -6.66 7.50 -1.73
CA PRO A 23 -5.32 7.05 -1.34
C PRO A 23 -5.27 5.53 -1.12
N ILE A 24 -4.09 4.93 -1.34
CA ILE A 24 -3.83 3.53 -0.99
C ILE A 24 -3.94 3.39 0.53
N ILE A 25 -4.86 2.52 0.99
CA ILE A 25 -5.11 2.30 2.41
C ILE A 25 -4.12 1.26 2.96
N ILE A 26 -3.37 1.67 3.99
CA ILE A 26 -2.49 0.82 4.79
C ILE A 26 -3.18 0.61 6.15
N GLU A 27 -3.85 -0.52 6.33
CA GLU A 27 -4.62 -0.82 7.54
C GLU A 27 -3.72 -1.47 8.59
N LEU A 28 -3.46 -0.79 9.71
CA LEU A 28 -2.72 -1.38 10.82
C LEU A 28 -3.55 -2.48 11.49
N ASN A 29 -2.99 -3.69 11.56
CA ASN A 29 -3.65 -4.86 12.09
C ASN A 29 -2.70 -5.68 12.97
N PRO A 30 -2.68 -5.41 14.30
CA PRO A 30 -1.83 -6.11 15.27
C PRO A 30 -2.09 -7.63 15.35
N SER A 31 -3.22 -8.12 14.85
CA SER A 31 -3.54 -9.56 14.85
C SER A 31 -2.53 -10.38 14.04
N TYR A 32 -1.78 -9.75 13.12
CA TYR A 32 -0.72 -10.36 12.33
C TYR A 32 0.69 -10.11 12.90
N GLY A 33 0.77 -9.59 14.12
CA GLY A 33 2.01 -9.25 14.82
C GLY A 33 2.17 -7.74 15.07
N GLU A 34 3.09 -7.39 15.97
CA GLU A 34 3.34 -6.00 16.33
C GLU A 34 3.78 -5.19 15.10
N GLY A 35 3.05 -4.09 14.84
CA GLY A 35 3.37 -3.21 13.73
C GLY A 35 3.07 -3.78 12.34
N ALA A 36 2.31 -4.88 12.26
CA ALA A 36 1.78 -5.38 11.00
C ALA A 36 0.69 -4.45 10.45
N ALA A 37 0.65 -4.34 9.12
CA ALA A 37 -0.37 -3.66 8.36
C ALA A 37 -0.76 -4.47 7.14
N ILE A 38 -1.96 -4.24 6.64
CA ILE A 38 -2.51 -4.91 5.48
C ILE A 38 -2.80 -3.88 4.39
N VAL A 39 -2.41 -4.21 3.17
CA VAL A 39 -2.82 -3.50 1.96
C VAL A 39 -3.70 -4.44 1.16
N ARG A 40 -4.84 -3.93 0.69
CA ARG A 40 -5.83 -4.71 -0.08
C ARG A 40 -6.13 -4.04 -1.42
N GLY A 41 -6.51 -4.88 -2.37
CA GLY A 41 -6.80 -4.49 -3.75
C GLY A 41 -5.60 -4.80 -4.65
N GLU A 42 -5.90 -5.35 -5.81
CA GLU A 42 -4.88 -5.89 -6.72
C GLU A 42 -3.92 -4.80 -7.20
N MET A 43 -4.45 -3.63 -7.55
CA MET A 43 -3.65 -2.50 -8.01
C MET A 43 -2.81 -1.89 -6.90
N GLU A 44 -3.40 -1.74 -5.72
CA GLU A 44 -2.76 -1.20 -4.52
C GLU A 44 -1.59 -2.11 -4.10
N VAL A 45 -1.83 -3.42 -4.08
CA VAL A 45 -0.82 -4.45 -3.82
C VAL A 45 0.29 -4.39 -4.86
N LYS A 46 -0.04 -4.33 -6.16
CA LYS A 46 0.95 -4.21 -7.24
C LYS A 46 1.87 -3.01 -7.05
N VAL A 47 1.30 -1.84 -6.75
CA VAL A 47 2.08 -0.62 -6.48
C VAL A 47 2.96 -0.78 -5.26
N VAL A 48 2.39 -1.23 -4.14
CA VAL A 48 3.15 -1.38 -2.89
C VAL A 48 4.29 -2.38 -3.05
N ALA A 49 4.05 -3.52 -3.69
CA ALA A 49 5.08 -4.51 -3.96
C ALA A 49 6.20 -3.94 -4.85
N LYS A 50 5.86 -3.23 -5.93
CA LYS A 50 6.87 -2.56 -6.79
C LYS A 50 7.71 -1.54 -6.01
N VAL A 51 7.09 -0.73 -5.15
CA VAL A 51 7.81 0.28 -4.35
C VAL A 51 8.74 -0.36 -3.32
N LEU A 52 8.33 -1.49 -2.75
CA LEU A 52 9.09 -2.24 -1.76
C LEU A 52 10.08 -3.24 -2.36
N GLY A 53 10.10 -3.42 -3.68
CA GLY A 53 10.93 -4.41 -4.36
C GLY A 53 10.56 -5.86 -4.03
N LEU A 54 9.28 -6.12 -3.75
CA LEU A 54 8.76 -7.46 -3.45
C LEU A 54 8.38 -8.18 -4.74
N ASP A 55 8.80 -9.43 -4.87
CA ASP A 55 8.35 -10.31 -5.95
C ASP A 55 7.04 -10.99 -5.52
N ILE A 56 5.95 -10.65 -6.22
CA ILE A 56 4.61 -11.19 -5.96
C ILE A 56 4.02 -11.75 -7.25
N LYS A 57 3.17 -12.76 -7.10
CA LYS A 57 2.39 -13.28 -8.22
C LYS A 57 1.37 -12.25 -8.69
N GLU A 58 1.03 -12.29 -9.97
CA GLU A 58 -0.08 -11.52 -10.53
C GLU A 58 -1.42 -11.95 -9.90
N GLY A 59 -2.34 -11.00 -9.73
CA GLY A 59 -3.65 -11.26 -9.12
C GLY A 59 -3.66 -11.35 -7.58
N VAL A 60 -2.54 -11.12 -6.89
CA VAL A 60 -2.52 -11.05 -5.42
C VAL A 60 -3.29 -9.80 -4.96
N LYS A 61 -4.30 -10.02 -4.10
CA LYS A 61 -5.24 -8.97 -3.66
C LYS A 61 -5.01 -8.50 -2.23
N GLU A 62 -4.08 -9.12 -1.50
CA GLU A 62 -3.75 -8.77 -0.14
C GLU A 62 -2.27 -9.04 0.13
N ILE A 63 -1.60 -8.11 0.81
CA ILE A 63 -0.25 -8.32 1.36
C ILE A 63 -0.17 -7.76 2.77
N ILE A 64 0.67 -8.41 3.59
CA ILE A 64 1.03 -7.93 4.92
C ILE A 64 2.39 -7.25 4.82
N ILE A 65 2.48 -6.04 5.38
CA ILE A 65 3.71 -5.28 5.50
C ILE A 65 3.92 -4.86 6.96
N TYR A 66 5.15 -4.54 7.31
CA TYR A 66 5.53 -4.16 8.68
C TYR A 66 6.03 -2.72 8.73
N ARG A 67 6.10 -2.14 9.94
CA ARG A 67 6.54 -0.76 10.19
C ARG A 67 7.73 -0.27 9.34
N PRO A 68 8.83 -1.04 9.16
CA PRO A 68 9.94 -0.59 8.31
C PRO A 68 9.53 -0.33 6.86
N GLN A 69 8.71 -1.23 6.28
CA GLN A 69 8.21 -1.11 4.91
C GLN A 69 7.21 0.05 4.78
N ILE A 70 6.40 0.30 5.81
CA ILE A 70 5.53 1.49 5.86
C ILE A 70 6.38 2.77 5.79
N GLY A 71 7.54 2.80 6.45
CA GLY A 71 8.50 3.90 6.37
C GLY A 71 8.94 4.17 4.93
N VAL A 72 9.38 3.13 4.21
CA VAL A 72 9.80 3.21 2.80
C VAL A 72 8.66 3.72 1.90
N LEU A 73 7.44 3.20 2.09
CA LEU A 73 6.26 3.66 1.35
C LEU A 73 5.99 5.15 1.62
N ARG A 74 6.06 5.57 2.88
CA ARG A 74 5.75 6.93 3.31
C ARG A 74 6.81 7.95 2.88
N GLU A 75 8.03 7.52 2.62
CA GLU A 75 9.08 8.35 2.03
C GLU A 75 8.76 8.69 0.56
N LYS A 76 8.30 7.69 -0.21
CA LYS A 76 8.05 7.81 -1.65
C LYS A 76 6.64 8.29 -2.00
N LEU A 77 5.63 7.85 -1.25
CA LEU A 77 4.20 7.96 -1.55
C LEU A 77 3.39 8.58 -0.39
N ARG A 78 3.93 9.64 0.23
CA ARG A 78 3.34 10.22 1.46
C ARG A 78 1.90 10.71 1.30
N THR A 79 1.57 11.29 0.16
CA THR A 79 0.28 11.97 -0.08
C THR A 79 -0.74 11.12 -0.81
N VAL A 80 -0.31 10.01 -1.40
CA VAL A 80 -1.16 9.04 -2.10
C VAL A 80 -1.36 7.74 -1.30
N THR A 81 -0.86 7.69 -0.06
CA THR A 81 -1.14 6.62 0.91
C THR A 81 -1.79 7.19 2.17
N GLN A 82 -2.63 6.40 2.82
CA GLN A 82 -3.23 6.75 4.10
C GLN A 82 -3.16 5.55 5.05
N ILE A 83 -2.75 5.83 6.30
CA ILE A 83 -2.73 4.81 7.35
C ILE A 83 -4.11 4.82 8.02
N ALA A 84 -4.75 3.66 8.04
CA ALA A 84 -6.02 3.46 8.73
C ALA A 84 -5.80 2.58 9.96
N PHE A 85 -6.49 2.92 11.04
CA PHE A 85 -6.52 2.13 12.26
C PHE A 85 -7.91 1.49 12.37
N SER A 86 -7.98 0.17 12.41
CA SER A 86 -9.24 -0.49 12.73
C SER A 86 -9.55 -0.31 14.22
N LEU A 87 -10.81 -0.15 14.60
CA LEU A 87 -11.21 -0.08 16.01
C LEU A 87 -10.82 -1.37 16.76
N LYS A 88 -10.84 -2.54 16.09
CA LYS A 88 -10.32 -3.79 16.64
C LYS A 88 -8.85 -3.68 17.03
N SER A 89 -8.04 -2.97 16.25
CA SER A 89 -6.61 -2.75 16.50
C SER A 89 -6.33 -1.84 17.70
N ILE A 90 -7.32 -1.06 18.15
CA ILE A 90 -7.20 -0.13 19.29
C ILE A 90 -7.76 -0.77 20.58
N MET A 91 -8.68 -1.73 20.45
CA MET A 91 -9.36 -2.40 21.56
C MET A 91 -8.72 -3.75 21.95
N THR A 92 -7.53 -4.07 21.43
CA THR A 92 -6.70 -5.22 21.86
C THR A 92 -5.70 -4.76 22.90
#